data_AF-A0ABD8B482-F1
#
_entry.id   AF-A0ABD8B482-F1
#
_cell.length_a   1.000
_cell.length_b   1.000
_cell.length_c   1.000
_cell.angle_alpha   90.00
_cell.angle_beta   90.00
_cell.angle_gamma   90.00
#
_symmetry.space_group_name_H-M   'P 1'
#
loop_
_entity.id
_entity.type
_entity.pdbx_description
1 polymer ?
#
loop_
_entity_poly.entity_id
_entity_poly.type
_entity_poly.pdbx_seq_one_letter_code
_entity_poly.pdbx_strand_id
1 'polypeptide(L)'
;MESGIDPLSDRGAPVIDDLVHRFAEVFARTPDTEFRDWMAQQFNEAHDPRVDRYWRLVWIVNGWQVVPNLIPVYPWLIQALRNDRAA
;
A
#
# COMPACT_ATOMS: atom_id res chain seq x y z
N MET A 1 8.47 4.40 8.97
CA MET A 1 8.45 5.55 8.04
C MET A 1 9.52 6.52 8.49
N GLU A 2 10.68 6.52 7.83
CA GLU A 2 11.84 7.35 8.24
C GLU A 2 11.78 8.80 7.71
N SER A 3 10.91 9.09 6.74
CA SER A 3 10.85 10.40 6.07
C SER A 3 9.76 11.36 6.59
N GLY A 4 8.87 10.91 7.50
CA GLY A 4 7.88 11.78 8.15
C GLY A 4 6.86 12.45 7.23
N ILE A 5 6.66 11.94 6.00
CA ILE A 5 5.72 12.50 5.04
C ILE A 5 4.29 12.23 5.53
N ASP A 6 3.51 13.28 5.68
CA ASP A 6 2.09 13.16 6.04
C ASP A 6 1.30 12.56 4.86
N PRO A 7 0.46 11.53 5.09
CA PRO A 7 -0.30 10.84 4.03
C PRO A 7 -1.27 11.76 3.29
N LEU A 8 -1.67 12.87 3.91
CA LEU A 8 -2.60 13.86 3.39
C LEU A 8 -1.88 15.11 2.86
N SER A 9 -0.55 15.14 2.90
CA SER A 9 0.24 16.27 2.38
C SER A 9 0.27 16.29 0.85
N ASP A 10 0.53 17.48 0.31
CA ASP A 10 0.71 17.68 -1.14
C ASP A 10 1.93 16.93 -1.69
N ARG A 11 2.84 16.45 -0.83
CA ARG A 11 3.93 15.54 -1.22
C ARG A 11 3.52 14.06 -1.22
N GLY A 12 2.55 13.68 -0.38
CA GLY A 12 2.04 12.31 -0.31
C GLY A 12 1.08 11.97 -1.44
N ALA A 13 0.23 12.92 -1.83
CA ALA A 13 -0.75 12.77 -2.91
C ALA A 13 -0.16 12.22 -4.24
N PRO A 14 0.90 12.82 -4.83
CA PRO A 14 1.43 12.33 -6.11
C PRO A 14 2.04 10.92 -6.01
N VAL A 15 2.54 10.53 -4.84
CA VAL A 15 3.09 9.17 -4.61
C VAL A 15 1.96 8.14 -4.63
N ILE A 16 0.83 8.46 -4.01
CA ILE A 16 -0.34 7.59 -4.01
C ILE A 16 -1.00 7.55 -5.38
N ASP A 17 -1.07 8.67 -6.08
CA ASP A 17 -1.64 8.71 -7.42
C ASP A 17 -0.85 7.83 -8.41
N ASP A 18 0.48 7.91 -8.40
CA ASP A 18 1.34 7.02 -9.20
C ASP A 18 1.14 5.53 -8.81
N LEU A 19 1.02 5.24 -7.51
CA LEU A 19 0.75 3.88 -7.03
C LEU A 19 -0.60 3.36 -7.54
N VAL A 20 -1.67 4.15 -7.43
CA VAL A 20 -3.02 3.79 -7.89
C VAL A 20 -3.01 3.51 -9.40
N HIS A 21 -2.33 4.34 -10.20
CA HIS A 21 -2.22 4.12 -11.64
C HIS A 21 -1.53 2.80 -11.98
N ARG A 22 -0.38 2.51 -11.36
CA ARG A 22 0.36 1.26 -11.63
C ARG A 22 -0.43 0.02 -11.24
N PHE A 23 -1.15 0.09 -10.12
CA PHE A 23 -2.03 -1.01 -9.71
C PHE A 23 -3.20 -1.15 -10.70
N ALA A 24 -3.82 -0.05 -11.11
CA ALA A 24 -4.90 -0.05 -12.08
C ALA A 24 -4.47 -0.69 -13.42
N GLU A 25 -3.26 -0.41 -13.89
CA GLU A 25 -2.68 -1.05 -15.08
C GLU A 25 -2.53 -2.57 -14.91
N VAL A 26 -1.94 -3.01 -13.79
CA VAL A 26 -1.72 -4.45 -13.51
C VAL A 26 -3.05 -5.21 -13.35
N PHE A 27 -4.04 -4.57 -12.72
CA PHE A 27 -5.36 -5.17 -12.51
C PHE A 27 -6.34 -4.93 -13.67
N ALA A 28 -5.92 -4.23 -14.73
CA ALA A 28 -6.75 -3.82 -15.86
C ALA A 28 -8.05 -3.13 -15.42
N ARG A 29 -7.95 -2.19 -14.48
CA ARG A 29 -9.06 -1.37 -13.94
C ARG A 29 -8.80 0.11 -14.18
N THR A 30 -9.85 0.92 -14.00
CA THR A 30 -9.73 2.39 -14.03
C THR A 30 -9.20 2.90 -12.68
N PRO A 31 -8.25 3.84 -12.64
CA PRO A 31 -7.71 4.41 -11.40
C PRO A 31 -8.64 5.46 -10.76
N ASP A 32 -9.92 5.13 -10.59
CA ASP A 32 -10.94 6.02 -10.01
C ASP A 32 -11.05 5.87 -8.48
N THR A 33 -11.94 6.66 -7.87
CA THR A 33 -12.22 6.61 -6.42
C THR A 33 -12.69 5.23 -5.97
N GLU A 34 -13.50 4.54 -6.78
CA GLU A 34 -13.96 3.17 -6.47
C GLU A 34 -12.78 2.20 -6.39
N PHE A 35 -11.84 2.30 -7.34
CA PHE A 35 -10.63 1.49 -7.32
C PHE A 35 -9.72 1.81 -6.13
N ARG A 36 -9.61 3.09 -5.75
CA ARG A 36 -8.87 3.51 -4.53
C ARG A 36 -9.48 2.92 -3.27
N ASP A 37 -10.79 3.00 -3.12
CA ASP A 37 -11.51 2.44 -1.97
C ASP A 37 -11.38 0.91 -1.92
N TRP A 38 -11.54 0.24 -3.06
CA TRP A 38 -11.31 -1.20 -3.19
C TRP A 38 -9.88 -1.55 -2.77
N MET A 39 -8.88 -0.81 -3.24
CA MET A 39 -7.48 -1.07 -2.91
C MET A 39 -7.19 -0.82 -1.42
N ALA A 40 -7.77 0.21 -0.82
CA ALA A 40 -7.69 0.46 0.63
C ALA A 40 -8.30 -0.70 1.44
N GLN A 41 -9.42 -1.27 0.97
CA GLN A 41 -10.02 -2.45 1.60
C GLN A 41 -9.10 -3.68 1.46
N GLN A 42 -8.58 -3.95 0.27
CA GLN A 42 -7.66 -5.08 0.06
C GLN A 42 -6.42 -4.98 0.94
N PHE A 43 -5.84 -3.79 1.07
CA PHE A 43 -4.69 -3.58 1.95
C PHE A 43 -5.02 -3.70 3.43
N ASN A 44 -6.24 -3.36 3.84
CA ASN A 44 -6.71 -3.58 5.20
C ASN A 44 -6.94 -5.07 5.52
N GLU A 45 -7.44 -5.84 4.56
CA GLU A 45 -7.72 -7.27 4.69
C GLU A 45 -6.46 -8.15 4.57
N ALA A 46 -5.52 -7.79 3.69
CA ALA A 46 -4.25 -8.49 3.49
C ALA A 46 -3.29 -8.40 4.70
N HIS A 47 -3.71 -7.67 5.73
CA HIS A 47 -2.90 -7.20 6.82
C HIS A 47 -2.85 -8.15 8.03
N ASP A 48 -2.62 -9.44 7.79
CA ASP A 48 -2.44 -10.45 8.83
C ASP A 48 -0.95 -10.59 9.21
N PRO A 49 -0.53 -10.26 10.45
CA PRO A 49 0.85 -10.45 10.90
C PRO A 49 1.38 -11.88 10.78
N ARG A 50 0.49 -12.88 10.73
CA ARG A 50 0.84 -14.29 10.52
C ARG A 50 1.27 -14.56 9.08
N VAL A 51 0.59 -13.93 8.11
CA VAL A 51 0.93 -14.05 6.69
C VAL A 51 2.28 -13.39 6.41
N ASP A 52 2.54 -12.21 6.97
CA ASP A 52 3.85 -11.55 6.90
C ASP A 52 4.96 -12.44 7.49
N ARG A 53 4.74 -13.01 8.69
CA ARG A 53 5.71 -13.91 9.32
C ARG A 53 5.96 -15.17 8.49
N TYR A 54 4.91 -15.74 7.89
CA TYR A 54 5.03 -16.90 7.01
C TYR A 54 5.92 -16.58 5.80
N TRP A 55 5.64 -15.50 5.08
CA TRP A 55 6.42 -15.12 3.90
C TRP A 55 7.86 -14.74 4.25
N ARG A 56 8.07 -14.09 5.39
CA ARG A 56 9.42 -13.82 5.91
C ARG A 56 10.22 -15.10 6.14
N LEU A 57 9.59 -16.13 6.71
CA LEU A 57 10.22 -17.44 6.88
C LEU A 57 10.51 -18.11 5.54
N VAL A 58 9.58 -18.05 4.58
CA VAL A 58 9.80 -18.55 3.22
C VAL A 58 11.03 -17.90 2.59
N TRP A 59 11.16 -16.57 2.66
CA TRP A 59 12.32 -15.86 2.11
C TRP A 59 13.62 -16.27 2.79
N ILE A 60 13.64 -16.35 4.13
CA ILE A 60 14.82 -16.75 4.89
C ILE A 60 15.28 -18.17 4.51
N VAL A 61 14.34 -19.13 4.46
CA VAL A 61 14.65 -20.53 4.15
C VAL A 61 15.17 -20.69 2.71
N ASN A 62 14.67 -19.88 1.79
CA ASN A 62 15.14 -19.89 0.40
C ASN A 62 16.41 -19.05 0.16
N GLY A 63 16.95 -18.41 1.20
CA GLY A 63 18.12 -17.53 1.10
C GLY A 63 17.87 -16.27 0.27
N TRP A 64 16.61 -15.86 0.10
CA TRP A 64 16.24 -14.64 -0.61
C TRP A 64 16.46 -13.41 0.28
N GLN A 65 16.63 -12.25 -0.35
CA GLN A 65 16.71 -10.98 0.37
C GLN A 65 15.38 -10.74 1.11
N VAL A 66 15.47 -10.56 2.43
CA VAL A 66 14.31 -10.25 3.26
C VAL A 66 14.01 -8.76 3.16
N VAL A 67 12.87 -8.42 2.59
CA VAL A 67 12.39 -7.02 2.54
C VAL A 67 11.87 -6.61 3.94
N PRO A 68 12.09 -5.36 4.37
CA PRO A 68 11.55 -4.85 5.63
C PRO A 68 10.03 -5.01 5.70
N ASN A 69 9.53 -5.25 6.91
CA ASN A 69 8.12 -5.43 7.14
C ASN A 69 7.34 -4.16 6.78
N LEU A 70 6.38 -4.30 5.87
CA LEU A 70 5.55 -3.19 5.43
C LEU A 70 4.40 -2.90 6.41
N ILE A 71 4.11 -3.77 7.38
CA ILE A 71 3.02 -3.63 8.37
C ILE A 71 2.89 -2.21 8.95
N PRO A 72 3.98 -1.54 9.37
CA PRO A 72 3.89 -0.19 9.92
C PRO A 72 3.46 0.88 8.91
N VAL A 73 3.53 0.61 7.61
CA VAL A 73 3.23 1.53 6.51
C VAL A 73 1.77 1.46 6.07
N TYR A 74 1.09 0.32 6.24
CA TYR A 74 -0.27 0.19 5.72
C TYR A 74 -1.30 1.13 6.34
N PRO A 75 -1.27 1.47 7.64
CA PRO A 75 -2.18 2.49 8.17
C PRO A 75 -2.03 3.84 7.45
N TRP A 76 -0.79 4.24 7.14
CA TRP A 76 -0.49 5.44 6.37
C TRP A 76 -1.02 5.33 4.94
N LEU A 77 -0.78 4.19 4.29
CA LEU A 77 -1.20 3.93 2.92
C LEU A 77 -2.73 3.90 2.77
N ILE A 78 -3.42 3.22 3.68
CA ILE A 78 -4.89 3.16 3.74
C ILE A 78 -5.46 4.57 3.97
N GLN A 79 -4.86 5.35 4.86
CA GLN A 79 -5.29 6.73 5.12
C GLN A 79 -5.10 7.61 3.88
N ALA A 80 -3.99 7.47 3.18
CA ALA A 80 -3.71 8.24 1.98
C ALA A 80 -4.62 7.84 0.80
N LEU A 81 -4.97 6.55 0.68
CA LEU A 81 -5.90 6.06 -0.35
C LEU A 81 -7.34 6.49 -0.14
N ARG A 82 -7.79 6.54 1.12
CA ARG A 82 -9.14 7.01 1.50
C ARG A 82 -9.28 8.52 1.44
N ASN A 83 -8.17 9.25 1.34
CA ASN A 83 -8.22 10.69 1.17
C ASN A 83 -8.49 11.02 -0.29
N ASP A 84 -9.76 11.01 -0.64
CA ASP A 84 -10.24 11.53 -1.90
C ASP A 84 -10.11 13.06 -1.89
N ARG A 85 -9.00 13.58 -2.42
CA ARG A 85 -9.03 14.92 -3.03
C ARG A 85 -9.32 14.75 -4.52
N ALA A 86 -10.57 14.44 -4.85
CA ALA A 86 -11.15 15.07 -6.02
C ALA A 86 -11.23 16.58 -5.74
N ALA A 87 -10.23 17.31 -6.24
CA ALA A 87 -10.28 18.75 -6.45
C ALA A 87 -10.30 19.02 -7.95
#